data_AF-A0A7K8S7I9-F1
#
_entry.id   AF-A0A7K8S7I9-F1
#
_cell.length_a   1.000
_cell.length_b   1.000
_cell.length_c   1.000
_cell.angle_alpha   90.00
_cell.angle_beta   90.00
_cell.angle_gamma   90.00
#
_symmetry.space_group_name_H-M   'P 1'
#
loop_
_entity.id
_entity.type
_entity.pdbx_description
1 polymer ?
#
loop_
_entity_poly.entity_id
_entity_poly.type
_entity_poly.pdbx_seq_one_letter_code
_entity_poly.pdbx_strand_id
1 'polypeptide(L)'
;QVPAELWAQQGLRKLYLSDAGLREVPDELAELQHLRTLALDGNEPPPVPEAVCDLPHLAHLYLGRNGLQGLPPAFAQLQSLRCLWIEGNFLAHFPRALLQLPELRSLQLGDNRLCRLPAALPRMAGLRGLWPPRNRFQEFPPVLLRMDHIRVLDLDRNRIASFPDLSGLASLRLLSYDHNPVRPPPCVADEVQLVGDGAQAPPEARQERLQSLQHQEEEEEGTEAAPVSPED
;
A
#
# COMPACT_ATOMS: atom_id res chain seq x y z
N GLN A 1 -24.43 -2.35 -13.16
CA GLN A 1 -24.22 -1.04 -13.82
C GLN A 1 -24.42 0.04 -12.78
N VAL A 2 -23.48 0.99 -12.71
CA VAL A 2 -23.55 2.13 -11.78
C VAL A 2 -24.42 3.22 -12.41
N PRO A 3 -25.36 3.86 -11.69
CA PRO A 3 -26.21 4.92 -12.24
C PRO A 3 -25.39 6.12 -12.72
N ALA A 4 -25.75 6.70 -13.87
CA ALA A 4 -25.00 7.82 -14.44
C ALA A 4 -25.03 9.07 -13.53
N GLU A 5 -26.08 9.21 -12.73
CA GLU A 5 -26.28 10.31 -11.79
C GLU A 5 -25.25 10.30 -10.65
N LEU A 6 -24.61 9.16 -10.38
CA LEU A 6 -23.56 9.07 -9.37
C LEU A 6 -22.34 9.91 -9.76
N TRP A 7 -21.97 9.90 -11.04
CA TRP A 7 -20.79 10.59 -11.56
C TRP A 7 -20.94 12.12 -11.55
N ALA A 8 -22.18 12.60 -11.56
CA ALA A 8 -22.48 14.03 -11.46
C ALA A 8 -22.45 14.57 -10.02
N GLN A 9 -22.22 13.73 -9.00
CA GLN A 9 -22.24 14.16 -7.61
C GLN A 9 -20.97 14.89 -7.18
N GLN A 10 -21.01 16.22 -7.31
CA GLN A 10 -19.93 17.15 -6.92
C GLN A 10 -19.54 17.07 -5.43
N GLY A 11 -20.36 16.48 -4.56
CA GLY A 11 -20.05 16.36 -3.13
C GLY A 11 -19.39 15.04 -2.71
N LEU A 12 -19.25 14.08 -3.63
CA LEU A 12 -18.89 12.71 -3.26
C LEU A 12 -17.42 12.61 -2.86
N ARG A 13 -17.18 12.25 -1.59
CA ARG A 13 -15.81 12.11 -1.03
C ARG A 13 -15.35 10.65 -0.93
N LYS A 14 -16.28 9.72 -0.79
CA LYS A 14 -15.99 8.29 -0.62
C LYS A 14 -16.90 7.51 -1.55
N LEU A 15 -16.32 6.61 -2.34
CA LEU A 15 -17.02 5.75 -3.27
C LEU A 15 -16.52 4.32 -3.10
N TYR A 16 -17.45 3.42 -2.76
CA TYR A 16 -17.17 2.00 -2.57
C TYR A 16 -17.91 1.22 -3.66
N LEU A 17 -17.14 0.56 -4.52
CA LEU A 17 -17.60 -0.24 -5.65
C LEU A 17 -16.88 -1.60 -5.67
N SER A 18 -16.52 -2.10 -4.49
CA SER A 18 -15.90 -3.42 -4.33
C SER A 18 -16.92 -4.54 -4.60
N ASP A 19 -16.47 -5.63 -5.24
CA ASP A 19 -17.26 -6.81 -5.61
C ASP A 19 -18.52 -6.48 -6.45
N ALA A 20 -18.51 -5.36 -7.19
CA ALA A 20 -19.64 -4.88 -7.97
C ALA A 20 -19.73 -5.51 -9.38
N GLY A 21 -18.81 -6.44 -9.72
CA GLY A 21 -18.74 -7.08 -11.03
C GLY A 21 -18.49 -6.08 -12.15
N LEU A 22 -17.77 -4.98 -11.86
CA LEU A 22 -17.48 -3.93 -12.83
C LEU A 22 -16.51 -4.46 -13.88
N ARG A 23 -16.95 -4.45 -15.15
CA ARG A 23 -16.10 -4.76 -16.30
C ARG A 23 -15.33 -3.55 -16.81
N GLU A 24 -15.83 -2.36 -16.53
CA GLU A 24 -15.24 -1.07 -16.88
C GLU A 24 -15.67 -0.06 -15.82
N VAL A 25 -14.77 0.87 -15.52
CA VAL A 25 -15.09 2.05 -14.75
C VAL A 25 -15.12 3.20 -15.77
N PRO A 26 -16.24 3.92 -15.87
CA PRO A 26 -16.45 4.92 -16.92
C PRO A 26 -15.51 6.12 -16.75
N ASP A 27 -15.23 6.81 -17.86
CA ASP A 27 -14.36 7.99 -17.86
C ASP A 27 -14.95 9.14 -17.01
N GLU A 28 -16.27 9.14 -16.85
CA GLU A 28 -17.02 10.05 -15.98
C GLU A 28 -16.61 9.93 -14.49
N LEU A 29 -15.87 8.88 -14.09
CA LEU A 29 -15.24 8.85 -12.77
C LEU A 29 -14.37 10.10 -12.55
N ALA A 30 -13.69 10.60 -13.58
CA ALA A 30 -12.84 11.78 -13.51
C ALA A 30 -13.61 13.04 -13.10
N GLU A 31 -14.93 13.09 -13.25
CA GLU A 31 -15.76 14.23 -12.84
C GLU A 31 -15.91 14.34 -11.31
N LEU A 32 -15.58 13.30 -10.55
CA LEU A 32 -15.65 13.27 -9.09
C LEU A 32 -14.43 13.97 -8.44
N GLN A 33 -14.27 15.26 -8.73
CA GLN A 33 -13.11 16.08 -8.35
C GLN A 33 -12.87 16.15 -6.83
N HIS A 34 -13.88 15.90 -6.00
CA HIS A 34 -13.78 15.92 -4.54
C HIS A 34 -13.57 14.53 -3.91
N LEU A 35 -13.42 13.48 -4.72
CA LEU A 35 -13.25 12.12 -4.24
C LEU A 35 -11.90 11.96 -3.54
N ARG A 36 -11.94 11.45 -2.30
CA ARG A 36 -10.76 11.19 -1.47
C ARG A 36 -10.51 9.70 -1.25
N THR A 37 -11.57 8.89 -1.30
CA THR A 37 -11.49 7.44 -1.10
C THR A 37 -12.25 6.74 -2.22
N LEU A 38 -11.56 5.85 -2.92
CA LEU A 38 -12.14 5.00 -3.96
C LEU A 38 -11.77 3.55 -3.70
N ALA A 39 -12.78 2.69 -3.53
CA ALA A 39 -12.58 1.25 -3.42
C ALA A 39 -13.19 0.53 -4.62
N LEU A 40 -12.36 -0.28 -5.27
CA LEU A 40 -12.68 -1.01 -6.50
C LEU A 40 -12.21 -2.47 -6.39
N ASP A 41 -12.10 -3.02 -5.18
CA ASP A 41 -11.59 -4.38 -4.97
C ASP A 41 -12.52 -5.45 -5.58
N GLY A 42 -11.97 -6.57 -6.02
CA GLY A 42 -12.77 -7.74 -6.41
C GLY A 42 -13.61 -7.55 -7.68
N ASN A 43 -13.19 -6.65 -8.57
CA ASN A 43 -13.81 -6.48 -9.88
C ASN A 43 -13.07 -7.31 -10.95
N GLU A 44 -13.83 -7.89 -11.89
CA GLU A 44 -13.27 -8.66 -13.01
C GLU A 44 -12.61 -7.71 -14.03
N PRO A 45 -11.44 -8.05 -14.60
CA PRO A 45 -10.44 -7.05 -15.00
C PRO A 45 -10.82 -6.22 -16.23
N PRO A 46 -10.93 -4.89 -16.08
CA PRO A 46 -10.30 -3.93 -16.98
C PRO A 46 -8.97 -3.42 -16.39
N PRO A 47 -8.07 -2.85 -17.21
CA PRO A 47 -7.00 -2.01 -16.69
C PRO A 47 -7.62 -0.93 -15.79
N VAL A 48 -6.95 -0.59 -14.67
CA VAL A 48 -7.35 0.59 -13.89
C VAL A 48 -7.47 1.76 -14.87
N PRO A 49 -8.65 2.39 -15.01
CA PRO A 49 -8.85 3.40 -16.04
C PRO A 49 -7.91 4.57 -15.81
N GLU A 50 -7.53 5.22 -16.90
CA GLU A 50 -6.81 6.50 -16.83
C GLU A 50 -7.63 7.54 -16.05
N ALA A 51 -8.97 7.47 -16.09
CA ALA A 51 -9.86 8.32 -15.31
C ALA A 51 -9.66 8.25 -13.78
N VAL A 52 -9.17 7.13 -13.22
CA VAL A 52 -8.80 7.08 -11.79
C VAL A 52 -7.62 8.02 -11.52
N CYS A 53 -6.69 8.14 -12.48
CA CYS A 53 -5.47 8.93 -12.36
C CYS A 53 -5.73 10.44 -12.43
N ASP A 54 -6.87 10.85 -12.98
CA ASP A 54 -7.30 12.25 -13.11
C ASP A 54 -7.99 12.79 -11.83
N LEU A 55 -8.04 12.03 -10.74
CA LEU A 55 -8.63 12.45 -9.47
C LEU A 55 -7.62 13.22 -8.61
N PRO A 56 -7.69 14.56 -8.52
CA PRO A 56 -6.62 15.37 -7.92
C PRO A 56 -6.51 15.23 -6.41
N HIS A 57 -7.59 14.83 -5.74
CA HIS A 57 -7.69 14.77 -4.27
C HIS A 57 -7.78 13.34 -3.73
N LEU A 58 -7.56 12.33 -4.58
CA LEU A 58 -7.64 10.94 -4.17
C LEU A 58 -6.49 10.62 -3.20
N ALA A 59 -6.84 10.24 -1.98
CA ALA A 59 -5.91 9.93 -0.90
C ALA A 59 -5.82 8.42 -0.62
N HIS A 60 -6.94 7.70 -0.78
CA HIS A 60 -7.05 6.27 -0.51
C HIS A 60 -7.60 5.54 -1.72
N LEU A 61 -6.86 4.55 -2.21
CA LEU A 61 -7.25 3.78 -3.38
C LEU A 61 -7.13 2.28 -3.10
N TYR A 62 -8.22 1.55 -3.25
CA TYR A 62 -8.29 0.10 -3.10
C TYR A 62 -8.57 -0.57 -4.45
N LEU A 63 -7.66 -1.44 -4.85
CA LEU A 63 -7.58 -2.12 -6.15
C LEU A 63 -7.19 -3.59 -5.98
N GLY A 64 -7.52 -4.18 -4.84
CA GLY A 64 -7.21 -5.56 -4.52
C GLY A 64 -8.01 -6.54 -5.39
N ARG A 65 -7.45 -7.72 -5.65
CA ARG A 65 -8.13 -8.82 -6.35
C ARG A 65 -8.68 -8.47 -7.74
N ASN A 66 -8.02 -7.55 -8.45
CA ASN A 66 -8.43 -7.09 -9.79
C ASN A 66 -7.61 -7.71 -10.94
N GLY A 67 -6.76 -8.70 -10.65
CA GLY A 67 -5.94 -9.36 -11.67
C GLY A 67 -4.91 -8.46 -12.37
N LEU A 68 -4.52 -7.34 -11.75
CA LEU A 68 -3.61 -6.36 -12.33
C LEU A 68 -2.21 -6.95 -12.54
N GLN A 69 -1.65 -6.76 -13.74
CA GLN A 69 -0.27 -7.16 -14.06
C GLN A 69 0.73 -5.99 -13.95
N GLY A 70 0.21 -4.77 -13.94
CA GLY A 70 0.95 -3.52 -13.78
C GLY A 70 -0.03 -2.37 -13.52
N LEU A 71 0.52 -1.18 -13.31
CA LEU A 71 -0.23 0.07 -13.26
C LEU A 71 0.20 0.96 -14.44
N PRO A 72 -0.72 1.72 -15.06
CA PRO A 72 -0.38 2.60 -16.16
C PRO A 72 0.54 3.74 -15.70
N PRO A 73 1.35 4.35 -16.59
CA PRO A 73 2.21 5.48 -16.26
C PRO A 73 1.45 6.68 -15.66
N ALA A 74 0.18 6.86 -16.06
CA ALA A 74 -0.71 7.90 -15.56
C ALA A 74 -0.89 7.87 -14.04
N PHE A 75 -0.66 6.73 -13.36
CA PHE A 75 -0.69 6.67 -11.89
C PHE A 75 0.22 7.70 -11.21
N ALA A 76 1.27 8.16 -11.89
CA ALA A 76 2.12 9.22 -11.39
C ALA A 76 1.39 10.56 -11.21
N GLN A 77 0.17 10.74 -11.73
CA GLN A 77 -0.63 11.96 -11.57
C GLN A 77 -1.35 12.04 -10.22
N LEU A 78 -1.46 10.92 -9.49
CA LEU A 78 -2.14 10.82 -8.20
C LEU A 78 -1.32 11.45 -7.06
N GLN A 79 -0.99 12.73 -7.17
CA GLN A 79 -0.06 13.45 -6.29
C GLN A 79 -0.54 13.55 -4.83
N SER A 80 -1.84 13.40 -4.59
CA SER A 80 -2.44 13.39 -3.25
C SER A 80 -2.55 11.99 -2.63
N LEU A 81 -2.15 10.94 -3.34
CA LEU A 81 -2.35 9.56 -2.90
C LEU A 81 -1.43 9.22 -1.74
N ARG A 82 -2.04 8.80 -0.62
CA ARG A 82 -1.34 8.45 0.62
C ARG A 82 -1.33 6.96 0.86
N CYS A 83 -2.44 6.29 0.56
CA CYS A 83 -2.61 4.87 0.80
C CYS A 83 -3.08 4.14 -0.47
N LEU A 84 -2.37 3.07 -0.80
CA LEU A 84 -2.67 2.24 -1.97
C LEU A 84 -2.73 0.75 -1.58
N TRP A 85 -3.89 0.14 -1.80
CA TRP A 85 -4.10 -1.30 -1.68
C TRP A 85 -4.19 -1.95 -3.06
N ILE A 86 -3.20 -2.80 -3.37
CA ILE A 86 -3.16 -3.58 -4.63
C ILE A 86 -2.85 -5.06 -4.33
N GLU A 87 -3.35 -5.56 -3.20
CA GLU A 87 -3.21 -6.96 -2.77
C GLU A 87 -3.94 -7.94 -3.70
N GLY A 88 -3.45 -9.17 -3.86
CA GLY A 88 -4.16 -10.21 -4.60
C GLY A 88 -4.19 -9.98 -6.10
N ASN A 89 -3.16 -9.33 -6.63
CA ASN A 89 -2.98 -9.07 -8.06
C ASN A 89 -1.86 -9.96 -8.64
N PHE A 90 -1.47 -9.71 -9.89
CA PHE A 90 -0.46 -10.49 -10.60
C PHE A 90 0.80 -9.68 -10.92
N LEU A 91 1.14 -8.69 -10.09
CA LEU A 91 2.29 -7.82 -10.31
C LEU A 91 3.59 -8.61 -10.23
N ALA A 92 4.25 -8.78 -11.38
CA ALA A 92 5.57 -9.43 -11.47
C ALA A 92 6.72 -8.46 -11.14
N HIS A 93 6.48 -7.16 -11.33
CA HIS A 93 7.43 -6.08 -11.10
C HIS A 93 6.78 -4.96 -10.31
N PHE A 94 7.59 -4.23 -9.55
CA PHE A 94 7.13 -3.02 -8.85
C PHE A 94 6.68 -1.95 -9.87
N PRO A 95 5.47 -1.37 -9.73
CA PRO A 95 5.00 -0.34 -10.64
C PRO A 95 5.81 0.95 -10.51
N ARG A 96 6.57 1.31 -11.55
CA ARG A 96 7.49 2.48 -11.50
C ARG A 96 6.77 3.81 -11.33
N ALA A 97 5.50 3.93 -11.72
CA ALA A 97 4.69 5.13 -11.54
C ALA A 97 4.59 5.54 -10.05
N LEU A 98 4.55 4.56 -9.14
CA LEU A 98 4.45 4.82 -7.69
C LEU A 98 5.68 5.53 -7.12
N LEU A 99 6.83 5.45 -7.78
CA LEU A 99 8.06 6.14 -7.35
C LEU A 99 7.96 7.66 -7.48
N GLN A 100 6.94 8.17 -8.16
CA GLN A 100 6.71 9.60 -8.40
C GLN A 100 5.60 10.17 -7.50
N LEU A 101 5.10 9.39 -6.53
CA LEU A 101 4.04 9.81 -5.62
C LEU A 101 4.69 10.37 -4.34
N PRO A 102 4.68 11.70 -4.14
CA PRO A 102 5.40 12.32 -3.03
C PRO A 102 4.74 12.05 -1.67
N GLU A 103 3.40 11.94 -1.67
CA GLU A 103 2.59 11.79 -0.46
C GLU A 103 2.30 10.33 -0.10
N LEU A 104 2.79 9.34 -0.87
CA LEU A 104 2.49 7.94 -0.60
C LEU A 104 3.19 7.48 0.69
N ARG A 105 2.39 7.13 1.69
CA ARG A 105 2.80 6.72 3.04
C ARG A 105 2.63 5.22 3.26
N SER A 106 1.56 4.64 2.73
CA SER A 106 1.19 3.24 2.95
C SER A 106 0.99 2.49 1.62
N LEU A 107 1.73 1.39 1.43
CA LEU A 107 1.67 0.60 0.20
C LEU A 107 1.48 -0.90 0.49
N GLN A 108 0.28 -1.41 0.20
CA GLN A 108 -0.06 -2.82 0.32
C GLN A 108 0.08 -3.55 -1.02
N LEU A 109 1.02 -4.47 -1.07
CA LEU A 109 1.42 -5.28 -2.22
C LEU A 109 1.30 -6.78 -1.96
N GLY A 110 0.50 -7.18 -0.97
CA GLY A 110 0.31 -8.58 -0.59
C GLY A 110 -0.15 -9.46 -1.74
N ASP A 111 0.08 -10.77 -1.67
CA ASP A 111 -0.45 -11.75 -2.63
C ASP A 111 -0.20 -11.38 -4.10
N ASN A 112 1.04 -11.04 -4.41
CA ASN A 112 1.49 -10.69 -5.76
C ASN A 112 2.63 -11.64 -6.22
N ARG A 113 3.33 -11.28 -7.31
CA ARG A 113 4.42 -12.09 -7.89
C ARG A 113 5.77 -11.36 -7.85
N LEU A 114 5.92 -10.38 -6.95
CA LEU A 114 7.13 -9.58 -6.86
C LEU A 114 8.29 -10.43 -6.37
N CYS A 115 9.43 -10.29 -7.05
CA CYS A 115 10.69 -10.92 -6.62
C CYS A 115 11.77 -9.90 -6.27
N ARG A 116 11.59 -8.64 -6.67
CA ARG A 116 12.57 -7.56 -6.49
C ARG A 116 11.87 -6.20 -6.31
N LEU A 117 12.52 -5.32 -5.56
CA LEU A 117 12.15 -3.91 -5.42
C LEU A 117 13.11 -3.03 -6.23
N PRO A 118 12.64 -1.86 -6.74
CA PRO A 118 13.46 -1.02 -7.60
C PRO A 118 14.53 -0.27 -6.80
N ALA A 119 15.68 -0.02 -7.43
CA ALA A 119 16.80 0.71 -6.80
C ALA A 119 16.45 2.15 -6.36
N ALA A 120 15.40 2.72 -6.96
CA ALA A 120 14.90 4.05 -6.69
C ALA A 120 13.85 4.11 -5.55
N LEU A 121 13.47 2.98 -4.95
CA LEU A 121 12.49 2.95 -3.85
C LEU A 121 12.82 3.90 -2.69
N PRO A 122 14.10 4.09 -2.27
CA PRO A 122 14.44 5.03 -1.21
C PRO A 122 14.12 6.50 -1.51
N ARG A 123 13.78 6.86 -2.76
CA ARG A 123 13.33 8.21 -3.12
C ARG A 123 11.92 8.52 -2.58
N MET A 124 11.15 7.51 -2.23
CA MET A 124 9.81 7.65 -1.68
C MET A 124 9.89 8.04 -0.20
N ALA A 125 10.38 9.25 0.09
CA ALA A 125 10.65 9.73 1.45
C ALA A 125 9.40 9.82 2.34
N GLY A 126 8.21 9.80 1.75
CA GLY A 126 6.93 9.72 2.45
C GLY A 126 6.57 8.31 2.95
N LEU A 127 7.14 7.24 2.36
CA LEU A 127 6.67 5.87 2.58
C LEU A 127 7.02 5.38 4.00
N ARG A 128 6.02 5.21 4.86
CA ARG A 128 6.16 4.73 6.24
C ARG A 128 5.88 3.24 6.37
N GLY A 129 4.98 2.71 5.56
CA GLY A 129 4.55 1.33 5.62
C GLY A 129 4.66 0.62 4.27
N LEU A 130 5.26 -0.56 4.28
CA LEU A 130 5.39 -1.41 3.10
C LEU A 130 5.05 -2.86 3.48
N TRP A 131 3.96 -3.38 2.92
CA TRP A 131 3.54 -4.76 3.15
C TRP A 131 3.44 -5.52 1.82
N PRO A 132 4.50 -6.26 1.45
CA PRO A 132 4.44 -7.25 0.39
C PRO A 132 4.46 -8.69 0.92
N PRO A 133 3.56 -9.10 1.84
CA PRO A 133 3.49 -10.49 2.24
C PRO A 133 3.05 -11.39 1.08
N ARG A 134 3.33 -12.68 1.14
CA ARG A 134 2.93 -13.65 0.09
C ARG A 134 3.42 -13.26 -1.31
N ASN A 135 4.67 -12.80 -1.40
CA ASN A 135 5.37 -12.54 -2.66
C ASN A 135 6.46 -13.60 -2.91
N ARG A 136 7.42 -13.32 -3.79
CA ARG A 136 8.46 -14.27 -4.25
C ARG A 136 9.87 -13.76 -3.95
N PHE A 137 10.06 -12.96 -2.90
CA PHE A 137 11.39 -12.50 -2.50
C PHE A 137 12.21 -13.68 -1.98
N GLN A 138 13.34 -13.98 -2.64
CA GLN A 138 14.27 -15.05 -2.24
C GLN A 138 15.35 -14.55 -1.26
N GLU A 139 15.62 -13.25 -1.31
CA GLU A 139 16.59 -12.58 -0.46
C GLU A 139 15.96 -11.29 0.06
N PHE A 140 16.45 -10.81 1.20
CA PHE A 140 16.05 -9.51 1.71
C PHE A 140 16.41 -8.41 0.71
N PRO A 141 15.47 -7.55 0.27
CA PRO A 141 15.79 -6.48 -0.67
C PRO A 141 16.73 -5.43 -0.04
N PRO A 142 18.00 -5.33 -0.45
CA PRO A 142 18.97 -4.45 0.21
C PRO A 142 18.63 -2.96 0.05
N VAL A 143 17.76 -2.62 -0.90
CA VAL A 143 17.24 -1.25 -1.07
C VAL A 143 16.52 -0.74 0.16
N LEU A 144 15.91 -1.63 0.96
CA LEU A 144 15.18 -1.28 2.19
C LEU A 144 16.11 -0.81 3.32
N LEU A 145 17.40 -1.22 3.31
CA LEU A 145 18.38 -0.74 4.28
C LEU A 145 18.65 0.77 4.19
N ARG A 146 18.27 1.39 3.06
CA ARG A 146 18.42 2.83 2.81
C ARG A 146 17.14 3.61 3.10
N MET A 147 16.12 2.96 3.67
CA MET A 147 14.83 3.58 4.00
C MET A 147 14.74 3.76 5.51
N ASP A 148 15.52 4.69 6.04
CA ASP A 148 15.61 5.05 7.46
C ASP A 148 14.30 5.55 8.09
N HIS A 149 13.34 5.92 7.25
CA HIS A 149 12.03 6.47 7.61
C HIS A 149 10.91 5.42 7.58
N ILE A 150 11.19 4.17 7.17
CA ILE A 150 10.21 3.09 7.22
C ILE A 150 9.91 2.72 8.67
N ARG A 151 8.63 2.59 8.99
CA ARG A 151 8.12 2.23 10.33
C ARG A 151 7.60 0.81 10.37
N VAL A 152 6.90 0.40 9.31
CA VAL A 152 6.26 -0.91 9.22
C VAL A 152 6.75 -1.63 7.97
N LEU A 153 7.30 -2.83 8.16
CA LEU A 153 7.74 -3.70 7.08
C LEU A 153 7.18 -5.10 7.27
N ASP A 154 6.36 -5.56 6.32
CA ASP A 154 5.80 -6.90 6.32
C ASP A 154 6.29 -7.72 5.12
N LEU A 155 7.18 -8.66 5.41
CA LEU A 155 7.77 -9.61 4.49
C LEU A 155 7.28 -11.05 4.74
N ASP A 156 6.17 -11.24 5.46
CA ASP A 156 5.58 -12.56 5.75
C ASP A 156 5.37 -13.39 4.47
N ARG A 157 5.50 -14.71 4.60
CA ARG A 157 5.26 -15.69 3.52
C ARG A 157 6.03 -15.36 2.23
N ASN A 158 7.31 -15.05 2.35
CA ASN A 158 8.24 -14.97 1.23
C ASN A 158 9.20 -16.19 1.25
N ARG A 159 10.33 -16.10 0.57
CA ARG A 159 11.35 -17.16 0.50
C ARG A 159 12.72 -16.65 0.98
N ILE A 160 12.72 -15.66 1.87
CA ILE A 160 13.92 -15.01 2.37
C ILE A 160 14.65 -15.95 3.33
N ALA A 161 15.85 -16.39 2.94
CA ALA A 161 16.65 -17.32 3.74
C ALA A 161 17.45 -16.64 4.86
N SER A 162 17.80 -15.37 4.69
CA SER A 162 18.60 -14.61 5.65
C SER A 162 18.22 -13.12 5.61
N PHE A 163 18.37 -12.48 6.76
CA PHE A 163 18.21 -11.04 6.91
C PHE A 163 19.55 -10.41 7.26
N PRO A 164 19.88 -9.22 6.69
CA PRO A 164 20.99 -8.41 7.16
C PRO A 164 20.69 -7.84 8.56
N ASP A 165 21.66 -7.13 9.13
CA ASP A 165 21.41 -6.33 10.33
C ASP A 165 20.48 -5.15 10.02
N LEU A 166 19.34 -5.11 10.70
CA LEU A 166 18.30 -4.09 10.55
C LEU A 166 18.31 -3.09 11.71
N SER A 167 19.25 -3.20 12.66
CA SER A 167 19.40 -2.26 13.78
C SER A 167 19.61 -0.80 13.33
N GLY A 168 20.15 -0.59 12.12
CA GLY A 168 20.33 0.72 11.52
C GLY A 168 19.03 1.41 11.06
N LEU A 169 17.90 0.70 11.00
CA LEU A 169 16.61 1.27 10.63
C LEU A 169 15.95 1.93 11.84
N ALA A 170 16.41 3.13 12.20
CA ALA A 170 16.02 3.83 13.43
C ALA A 170 14.51 4.11 13.58
N SER A 171 13.79 4.29 12.46
CA SER A 171 12.34 4.51 12.49
C SER A 171 11.53 3.21 12.49
N LEU A 172 12.17 2.05 12.30
CA LEU A 172 11.45 0.77 12.25
C LEU A 172 10.80 0.53 13.61
N ARG A 173 9.53 0.11 13.58
CA ARG A 173 8.72 -0.22 14.76
C ARG A 173 8.15 -1.61 14.67
N LEU A 174 7.86 -2.08 13.46
CA LEU A 174 7.33 -3.42 13.24
C LEU A 174 8.02 -4.09 12.06
N LEU A 175 8.51 -5.30 12.29
CA LEU A 175 8.99 -6.21 11.25
C LEU A 175 8.24 -7.54 11.33
N SER A 176 7.46 -7.82 10.30
CA SER A 176 6.83 -9.12 10.09
C SER A 176 7.66 -9.91 9.06
N TYR A 177 8.15 -11.10 9.42
CA TYR A 177 9.04 -11.90 8.56
C TYR A 177 8.67 -13.39 8.50
N ASP A 178 7.50 -13.74 9.03
CA ASP A 178 7.11 -15.12 9.26
C ASP A 178 6.95 -15.93 7.98
N HIS A 179 6.85 -17.25 8.12
CA HIS A 179 6.72 -18.17 7.00
C HIS A 179 7.79 -17.94 5.90
N ASN A 180 8.98 -17.51 6.31
CA ASN A 180 10.19 -17.46 5.49
C ASN A 180 11.15 -18.54 6.01
N PRO A 181 11.99 -19.14 5.15
CA PRO A 181 12.99 -20.14 5.55
C PRO A 181 14.20 -19.51 6.28
N VAL A 182 13.96 -18.56 7.18
CA VAL A 182 14.98 -17.72 7.81
C VAL A 182 15.72 -18.48 8.91
N ARG A 183 17.06 -18.43 8.88
CA ARG A 183 17.92 -18.90 9.99
C ARG A 183 19.20 -18.05 10.04
N PRO A 184 19.56 -17.42 11.19
CA PRO A 184 18.81 -17.19 12.44
C PRO A 184 17.76 -16.05 12.33
N PRO A 185 16.96 -15.77 13.39
CA PRO A 185 16.05 -14.61 13.40
C PRO A 185 16.74 -13.29 13.05
N PRO A 186 16.01 -12.32 12.46
CA PRO A 186 16.58 -11.03 12.06
C PRO A 186 17.07 -10.24 13.26
N CYS A 187 18.23 -9.59 13.11
CA CYS A 187 18.75 -8.65 14.09
C CYS A 187 18.08 -7.28 13.89
N VAL A 188 17.38 -6.79 14.91
CA VAL A 188 16.68 -5.51 14.93
C VAL A 188 17.00 -4.76 16.22
N ALA A 189 16.71 -3.46 16.28
CA ALA A 189 16.81 -2.70 17.52
C ALA A 189 15.75 -3.17 18.55
N ASP A 190 16.02 -2.97 19.85
CA ASP A 190 15.16 -3.45 20.95
C ASP A 190 13.72 -2.92 20.90
N GLU A 191 13.52 -1.74 20.32
CA GLU A 191 12.20 -1.10 20.17
C GLU A 191 11.35 -1.72 19.03
N VAL A 192 11.97 -2.53 18.17
CA VAL A 192 11.30 -3.11 17.01
C VAL A 192 10.51 -4.34 17.43
N GLN A 193 9.21 -4.30 17.19
CA GLN A 193 8.34 -5.45 17.34
C GLN A 193 8.56 -6.43 16.19
N LEU A 194 9.13 -7.59 16.53
CA LEU A 194 9.26 -8.71 15.61
C LEU A 194 7.98 -9.54 15.58
N VAL A 195 7.59 -9.96 14.39
CA VAL A 195 6.49 -10.89 14.18
C VAL A 195 6.90 -12.05 13.27
N GLY A 196 6.91 -13.28 13.80
CA GLY A 196 7.19 -14.53 13.10
C GLY A 196 7.74 -15.63 13.99
N ASP A 197 8.29 -16.72 13.40
CA ASP A 197 8.99 -17.77 14.16
C ASP A 197 10.13 -17.15 15.00
N GLY A 198 9.86 -16.97 16.30
CA GLY A 198 10.71 -16.24 17.27
C GLY A 198 10.04 -15.05 17.97
N ALA A 199 8.88 -14.59 17.48
CA ALA A 199 8.04 -13.59 18.14
C ALA A 199 7.20 -14.23 19.25
N GLN A 200 7.10 -13.54 20.39
CA GLN A 200 6.42 -14.09 21.57
C GLN A 200 4.88 -14.04 21.52
N ALA A 201 4.28 -13.61 20.40
CA ALA A 201 2.84 -13.36 20.31
C ALA A 201 2.11 -14.38 19.40
N PRO A 202 0.88 -14.79 19.76
CA PRO A 202 0.08 -15.70 18.95
C PRO A 202 -0.33 -15.06 17.60
N PRO A 203 -0.55 -15.88 16.56
CA PRO A 203 -0.77 -15.42 15.19
C PRO A 203 -2.03 -14.57 15.00
N GLU A 204 -3.10 -14.79 15.77
CA GLU A 204 -4.34 -14.00 15.70
C GLU A 204 -4.13 -12.58 16.22
N ALA A 205 -3.47 -12.44 17.39
CA ALA A 205 -3.12 -11.13 17.95
C ALA A 205 -2.16 -10.34 17.03
N ARG A 206 -1.34 -11.03 16.22
CA ARG A 206 -0.52 -10.39 15.19
C ARG A 206 -1.35 -9.76 14.08
N GLN A 207 -2.35 -10.49 13.57
CA GLN A 207 -3.16 -10.02 12.44
C GLN A 207 -3.97 -8.79 12.86
N GLU A 208 -4.58 -8.84 14.05
CA GLU A 208 -5.29 -7.71 14.64
C GLU A 208 -4.37 -6.50 14.86
N ARG A 209 -3.11 -6.73 15.29
CA ARG A 209 -2.13 -5.65 15.47
C ARG A 209 -1.73 -5.00 14.16
N LEU A 210 -1.42 -5.80 13.13
CA LEU A 210 -1.11 -5.27 11.79
C LEU A 210 -2.27 -4.45 11.26
N GLN A 211 -3.50 -4.94 11.40
CA GLN A 211 -4.71 -4.20 11.01
C GLN A 211 -4.91 -2.94 11.84
N SER A 212 -4.68 -2.99 13.16
CA SER A 212 -4.81 -1.81 14.03
C SER A 212 -3.78 -0.73 13.71
N LEU A 213 -2.54 -1.11 13.37
CA LEU A 213 -1.50 -0.17 12.99
C LEU A 213 -1.75 0.41 11.59
N GLN A 214 -2.25 -0.40 10.67
CA GLN A 214 -2.73 0.08 9.37
C GLN A 214 -3.86 1.10 9.57
N HIS A 215 -4.83 0.80 10.44
CA HIS A 215 -5.95 1.70 10.72
C HIS A 215 -5.52 2.96 11.49
N GLN A 216 -4.54 2.85 12.39
CA GLN A 216 -3.96 4.00 13.08
C GLN A 216 -3.19 4.90 12.12
N GLU A 217 -2.42 4.34 11.19
CA GLU A 217 -1.79 5.12 10.12
C GLU A 217 -2.85 5.81 9.24
N GLU A 218 -3.96 5.12 8.90
CA GLU A 218 -5.11 5.73 8.20
C GLU A 218 -5.79 6.86 9.02
N GLU A 219 -5.96 6.69 10.32
CA GLU A 219 -6.63 7.66 11.22
C GLU A 219 -5.75 8.90 11.52
N GLU A 220 -4.45 8.69 11.79
CA GLU A 220 -3.47 9.77 11.92
C GLU A 220 -3.39 10.60 10.62
N GLU A 221 -3.53 9.96 9.47
CA GLU A 221 -3.54 10.63 8.17
C GLU A 221 -4.86 11.35 7.86
N GLY A 222 -5.99 10.85 8.39
CA GLY A 222 -7.29 11.48 8.31
C GLY A 222 -7.43 12.74 9.18
N THR A 223 -6.70 12.79 10.31
CA THR A 223 -6.71 13.93 11.25
C THR A 223 -5.79 15.08 10.81
N GLU A 224 -4.68 14.81 10.10
CA GLU A 224 -3.88 15.85 9.42
C GLU A 224 -4.64 16.59 8.30
N ALA A 225 -5.82 16.11 7.89
CA ALA A 225 -6.66 16.70 6.85
C ALA A 225 -7.83 17.56 7.38
N ALA A 226 -7.81 17.95 8.67
CA ALA A 226 -8.73 18.97 9.18
C ALA A 226 -8.46 20.31 8.44
N PRO A 227 -9.50 21.01 7.96
CA PRO A 227 -9.30 22.29 7.30
C PRO A 227 -8.73 23.26 8.34
N VAL A 228 -7.64 23.92 7.97
CA VAL A 228 -7.32 25.23 8.56
C VAL A 228 -8.60 26.06 8.37
N SER A 229 -9.28 26.34 9.48
CA SER A 229 -10.39 27.29 9.49
C SER A 229 -9.88 28.59 8.86
N PRO A 230 -10.60 29.21 7.91
CA PRO A 230 -10.30 30.60 7.59
C PRO A 230 -10.68 31.39 8.85
N GLU A 231 -9.68 31.77 9.63
CA GLU A 231 -9.86 32.78 10.68
C GLU A 231 -10.29 34.09 10.01
N ASP A 232 -11.27 34.73 10.65
CA ASP A 232 -11.97 35.97 10.28
C ASP A 232 -11.05 37.17 9.96
#